data_AF-A0A7V2CM58-F1
#
_entry.id   AF-A0A7V2CM58-F1
#
_cell.length_a   1.000
_cell.length_b   1.000
_cell.length_c   1.000
_cell.angle_alpha   90.00
_cell.angle_beta   90.00
_cell.angle_gamma   90.00
#
_symmetry.space_group_name_H-M   'P 1'
#
loop_
_entity.id
_entity.type
_entity.pdbx_description
1 polymer ?
#
loop_
_entity_poly.entity_id
_entity_poly.type
_entity_poly.pdbx_seq_one_letter_code
_entity_poly.pdbx_strand_id
1 'polypeptide(L)'
;MDVLRWGSKLGPPGPGTMDDVIGGFSNGQRRTDMFRSVLAVIAGYVAMFVLVFAMFSMAYLLMGADRAFKPGSYQVTALWAVVSFVLGLLAAVVGGVVCAVLARRSRPPLALAALVLVLGLLMAVPVATAPKPTSQPARTAAVGNFEAMRQARQPVWVALVNPFLGAAGVLLGARVGRRYKPPASA
;
A
#
# COMPACT_ATOMS: atom_id res chain seq x y z
N MET A 1 -21.51 46.60 -64.44
CA MET A 1 -21.24 47.37 -63.22
C MET A 1 -21.83 46.60 -62.05
N ASP A 2 -21.18 45.50 -61.65
CA ASP A 2 -21.57 44.68 -60.49
C ASP A 2 -20.30 44.44 -59.66
N VAL A 3 -19.94 45.48 -58.92
CA VAL A 3 -18.90 45.47 -57.90
C VAL A 3 -19.59 46.05 -56.67
N LEU A 4 -19.36 45.48 -55.48
CA LEU A 4 -19.85 45.90 -54.15
C LEU A 4 -20.92 45.02 -53.49
N ARG A 5 -20.67 43.72 -53.35
CA ARG A 5 -21.37 42.90 -52.32
C ARG A 5 -20.49 41.81 -51.69
N TRP A 6 -19.24 42.16 -51.35
CA TRP A 6 -18.28 41.20 -50.81
C TRP A 6 -17.44 41.74 -49.62
N GLY A 7 -18.09 42.20 -48.55
CA GLY A 7 -17.32 42.79 -47.45
C GLY A 7 -18.05 43.06 -46.13
N SER A 8 -18.80 42.10 -45.57
CA SER A 8 -19.36 42.30 -44.21
C SER A 8 -19.58 41.02 -43.37
N LYS A 9 -18.84 39.94 -43.61
CA LYS A 9 -18.86 38.74 -42.74
C LYS A 9 -17.52 38.48 -42.04
N LEU A 10 -16.91 39.52 -41.50
CA LEU A 10 -15.88 39.39 -40.47
C LEU A 10 -16.36 40.19 -39.26
N GLY A 11 -17.21 39.55 -38.45
CA GLY A 11 -17.47 40.03 -37.10
C GLY A 11 -16.18 39.97 -36.28
N PRO A 12 -15.99 40.87 -35.31
CA PRO A 12 -14.83 40.81 -34.42
C PRO A 12 -14.78 39.42 -33.76
N PRO A 13 -13.59 38.82 -33.57
CA PRO A 13 -13.47 37.62 -32.76
C PRO A 13 -14.11 37.93 -31.41
N GLY A 14 -15.18 37.19 -31.07
CA GLY A 14 -15.83 37.32 -29.78
C GLY A 14 -14.79 37.20 -28.66
N PRO A 15 -14.99 37.84 -27.50
CA PRO A 15 -14.05 37.78 -26.40
C PRO A 15 -13.94 36.31 -25.96
N GLY A 16 -12.93 35.62 -26.48
CA GLY A 16 -12.42 34.40 -25.88
C GLY A 16 -11.98 34.83 -24.49
N THR A 17 -12.83 34.54 -23.51
CA THR A 17 -12.64 34.90 -22.12
C THR A 17 -11.25 34.39 -21.71
N MET A 18 -10.47 35.23 -21.03
CA MET A 18 -9.21 34.81 -20.42
C MET A 18 -9.38 33.54 -19.56
N ASP A 19 -10.60 33.25 -19.12
CA ASP A 19 -11.02 32.05 -18.40
C ASP A 19 -10.79 30.74 -19.17
N ASP A 20 -10.93 30.71 -20.50
CA ASP A 20 -10.73 29.49 -21.30
C ASP A 20 -9.24 29.13 -21.43
N VAL A 21 -8.37 30.15 -21.52
CA VAL A 21 -6.91 29.96 -21.55
C VAL A 21 -6.42 29.50 -20.17
N ILE A 22 -6.93 30.08 -19.08
CA ILE A 22 -6.61 29.66 -17.71
C ILE A 22 -7.14 28.25 -17.41
N GLY A 23 -8.32 27.89 -17.92
CA GLY A 23 -8.92 26.56 -17.78
C GLY A 23 -8.12 25.44 -18.44
N GLY A 24 -7.54 25.70 -19.62
CA GLY A 24 -6.71 24.74 -20.37
C GLY A 24 -5.44 24.30 -19.64
N PHE A 25 -4.67 25.25 -19.08
CA PHE A 25 -3.45 24.95 -18.31
C PHE A 25 -3.76 24.21 -16.99
N SER A 26 -4.88 24.53 -16.36
CA SER A 26 -5.34 23.89 -15.12
C SER A 26 -5.66 22.39 -15.30
N ASN A 27 -6.09 21.96 -16.49
CA ASN A 27 -6.42 20.57 -16.77
C ASN A 27 -5.20 19.70 -17.11
N GLY A 28 -4.18 20.25 -17.78
CA GLY A 28 -2.92 19.54 -18.06
C GLY A 28 -2.11 19.27 -16.79
N GLN A 29 -2.05 20.26 -15.89
CA GLN A 29 -1.29 20.16 -14.64
C GLN A 29 -1.93 19.22 -13.60
N ARG A 30 -3.26 19.07 -13.62
CA ARG A 30 -3.98 18.12 -12.76
C ARG A 30 -3.71 16.66 -13.10
N ARG A 31 -3.58 16.29 -14.38
CA ARG A 31 -3.38 14.88 -14.79
C ARG A 31 -2.00 14.33 -14.42
N THR A 32 -0.95 15.14 -14.61
CA THR A 32 0.43 14.72 -14.28
C THR A 32 0.62 14.54 -12.77
N ASP A 33 -0.04 15.37 -11.96
CA ASP A 33 -0.08 15.23 -10.50
C ASP A 33 -0.81 13.94 -10.04
N MET A 34 -1.90 13.56 -10.73
CA MET A 34 -2.63 12.32 -10.42
C MET A 34 -1.81 11.08 -10.75
N PHE A 35 -1.18 11.04 -11.92
CA PHE A 35 -0.34 9.89 -12.31
C PHE A 35 0.81 9.66 -11.33
N ARG A 36 1.50 10.73 -10.92
CA ARG A 36 2.55 10.66 -9.89
C ARG A 36 2.02 10.17 -8.55
N SER A 37 0.81 10.60 -8.18
CA SER A 37 0.17 10.16 -6.94
C SER A 37 -0.11 8.65 -6.96
N VAL A 38 -0.62 8.12 -8.08
CA VAL A 38 -0.86 6.68 -8.25
C VAL A 38 0.46 5.91 -8.21
N LEU A 39 1.48 6.36 -8.93
CA LEU A 39 2.81 5.74 -8.91
C LEU A 39 3.42 5.71 -7.50
N ALA A 40 3.25 6.77 -6.71
CA ALA A 40 3.73 6.82 -5.34
C ALA A 40 3.03 5.78 -4.43
N VAL A 41 1.73 5.56 -4.62
CA VAL A 41 0.99 4.50 -3.89
C VAL A 41 1.49 3.12 -4.29
N ILE A 42 1.64 2.87 -5.60
CA ILE A 42 2.14 1.59 -6.12
C ILE A 42 3.55 1.32 -5.61
N ALA A 43 4.45 2.29 -5.72
CA ALA A 43 5.83 2.15 -5.24
C ALA A 43 5.90 1.88 -3.73
N GLY A 44 5.09 2.59 -2.93
CA GLY A 44 4.99 2.33 -1.49
C GLY A 44 4.48 0.93 -1.16
N TYR A 45 3.46 0.45 -1.87
CA TYR A 45 2.92 -0.90 -1.70
C TYR A 45 3.93 -1.98 -2.11
N VAL A 46 4.61 -1.82 -3.24
CA VAL A 46 5.63 -2.75 -3.72
C VAL A 46 6.81 -2.82 -2.75
N ALA A 47 7.31 -1.66 -2.28
CA ALA A 47 8.38 -1.62 -1.28
C ALA A 47 7.98 -2.35 0.01
N MET A 48 6.76 -2.10 0.50
CA MET A 48 6.21 -2.80 1.65
C MET A 48 6.13 -4.32 1.43
N PHE A 49 5.60 -4.76 0.28
CA PHE A 49 5.47 -6.18 -0.05
C PHE A 49 6.82 -6.90 -0.09
N VAL A 50 7.81 -6.32 -0.78
CA VAL A 50 9.17 -6.89 -0.87
C VAL A 50 9.81 -7.01 0.51
N LEU A 51 9.65 -5.98 1.36
CA LEU A 51 10.19 -5.99 2.72
C LEU A 51 9.50 -7.03 3.60
N VAL A 52 8.17 -7.13 3.58
CA VAL A 52 7.45 -8.18 4.31
C VAL A 52 7.95 -9.55 3.86
N PHE A 53 8.00 -9.80 2.56
CA PHE A 53 8.43 -11.10 2.04
C PHE A 53 9.87 -11.45 2.47
N ALA A 54 10.81 -10.52 2.32
CA ALA A 54 12.20 -10.73 2.69
C ALA A 54 12.39 -10.93 4.20
N MET A 55 11.80 -10.05 5.02
CA MET A 55 11.94 -10.12 6.48
C MET A 55 11.30 -11.36 7.07
N PHE A 56 10.10 -11.73 6.63
CA PHE A 56 9.44 -12.95 7.13
C PHE A 56 10.18 -14.21 6.68
N SER A 57 10.69 -14.25 5.45
CA SER A 57 11.51 -15.37 4.96
C SER A 57 12.79 -15.50 5.78
N MET A 58 13.50 -14.40 6.03
CA MET A 58 14.71 -14.39 6.84
C MET A 58 14.41 -14.80 8.29
N ALA A 59 13.36 -14.24 8.90
CA ALA A 59 12.95 -14.60 10.26
C ALA A 59 12.58 -16.08 10.36
N TYR A 60 11.89 -16.63 9.36
CA TYR A 60 11.54 -18.04 9.31
C TYR A 60 12.78 -18.94 9.22
N LEU A 61 13.74 -18.60 8.34
CA LEU A 61 14.99 -19.35 8.18
C LEU A 61 15.84 -19.32 9.45
N LEU A 62 15.88 -18.19 10.15
CA LEU A 62 16.66 -18.03 11.39
C LEU A 62 16.00 -18.71 12.59
N MET A 63 14.68 -18.66 12.70
CA MET A 63 13.95 -19.22 13.84
C MET A 63 13.62 -20.71 13.68
N GLY A 64 13.43 -21.16 12.44
CA GLY A 64 12.95 -22.49 12.12
C GLY A 64 11.47 -22.71 12.41
N ALA A 65 10.96 -23.86 11.95
CA ALA A 65 9.55 -24.23 12.09
C ALA A 65 9.12 -24.43 13.55
N ASP A 66 10.02 -24.89 14.42
CA ASP A 66 9.71 -25.23 15.82
C ASP A 66 9.47 -24.01 16.71
N ARG A 67 10.07 -22.86 16.36
CA ARG A 67 9.78 -21.59 17.05
C ARG A 67 8.60 -20.87 16.41
N ALA A 68 8.37 -21.07 15.11
CA ALA A 68 7.25 -20.46 14.40
C ALA A 68 5.90 -21.10 14.76
N PHE A 69 5.86 -22.42 14.92
CA PHE A 69 4.63 -23.19 15.13
C PHE A 69 4.66 -24.04 16.39
N LYS A 70 3.48 -24.33 16.95
CA LYS A 70 3.35 -25.31 18.02
C LYS A 70 3.79 -26.70 17.53
N PRO A 71 4.38 -27.54 18.39
CA PRO A 71 4.71 -28.93 18.02
C PRO A 71 3.48 -29.68 17.52
N GLY A 72 3.62 -30.39 16.40
CA GLY A 72 2.54 -31.20 15.80
C GLY A 72 1.38 -30.42 15.17
N SER A 73 1.40 -29.07 15.15
CA SER A 73 0.31 -28.25 14.64
C SER A 73 0.84 -27.09 13.78
N TYR A 74 -0.01 -26.57 12.88
CA TYR A 74 0.25 -25.34 12.12
C TYR A 74 -0.26 -24.07 12.82
N GLN A 75 -0.62 -24.17 14.10
CA GLN A 75 -0.89 -23.00 14.92
C GLN A 75 0.40 -22.23 15.20
N VAL A 76 0.39 -20.94 14.87
CA VAL A 76 1.53 -20.05 15.15
C VAL A 76 1.71 -19.84 16.64
N THR A 77 2.97 -19.78 17.08
CA THR A 77 3.31 -19.49 18.46
C THR A 77 3.09 -18.00 18.79
N ALA A 78 2.95 -17.67 20.07
CA ALA A 78 2.85 -16.28 20.50
C ALA A 78 4.12 -15.48 20.14
N LEU A 79 5.29 -16.13 20.24
CA LEU A 79 6.57 -15.55 19.84
C LEU A 79 6.55 -15.14 18.36
N TRP A 80 6.11 -16.04 17.47
CA TRP A 80 6.02 -15.73 16.05
C TRP A 80 5.01 -14.62 15.75
N ALA A 81 3.88 -14.58 16.48
CA ALA A 81 2.90 -13.51 16.33
C ALA A 81 3.50 -12.14 16.69
N VAL A 82 4.25 -12.03 17.79
CA VAL A 82 4.94 -10.79 18.18
C VAL A 82 5.98 -10.38 17.13
N VAL A 83 6.81 -11.32 16.67
CA VAL A 83 7.78 -11.06 15.59
C VAL A 83 7.07 -10.58 14.33
N SER A 84 5.97 -11.23 13.95
CA SER A 84 5.16 -10.86 12.78
C SER A 84 4.61 -9.44 12.87
N PHE A 85 4.13 -9.01 14.04
CA PHE A 85 3.66 -7.66 14.27
C PHE A 85 4.78 -6.62 14.11
N VAL A 86 5.95 -6.88 14.70
CA VAL A 86 7.10 -5.98 14.59
C VAL A 86 7.56 -5.86 13.14
N LEU A 87 7.76 -6.96 12.44
CA LEU A 87 8.19 -6.96 11.05
C LEU A 87 7.15 -6.30 10.13
N GLY A 88 5.86 -6.61 10.33
CA GLY A 88 4.76 -5.99 9.58
C GLY A 88 4.70 -4.47 9.79
N LEU A 89 4.86 -4.01 11.03
CA LEU A 89 4.88 -2.59 11.35
C LEU A 89 6.08 -1.88 10.70
N LEU A 90 7.28 -2.45 10.78
CA LEU A 90 8.48 -1.90 10.13
C LEU A 90 8.29 -1.78 8.61
N ALA A 91 7.79 -2.82 7.96
CA ALA A 91 7.52 -2.78 6.52
C ALA A 91 6.48 -1.71 6.17
N ALA A 92 5.40 -1.60 6.94
CA ALA A 92 4.37 -0.60 6.74
C ALA A 92 4.91 0.83 6.89
N VAL A 93 5.76 1.08 7.90
CA VAL A 93 6.46 2.36 8.08
C VAL A 93 7.31 2.67 6.85
N VAL A 94 8.12 1.73 6.37
CA VAL A 94 8.95 1.98 5.17
C VAL A 94 8.09 2.23 3.93
N GLY A 95 7.03 1.44 3.71
CA GLY A 95 6.08 1.68 2.61
C GLY A 95 5.44 3.07 2.67
N GLY A 96 5.08 3.53 3.87
CA GLY A 96 4.57 4.88 4.12
C GLY A 96 5.61 5.97 3.84
N VAL A 97 6.87 5.78 4.24
CA VAL A 97 7.98 6.70 3.93
C VAL A 97 8.18 6.79 2.42
N VAL A 98 8.29 5.65 1.72
CA VAL A 98 8.49 5.59 0.26
C VAL A 98 7.34 6.30 -0.46
N CYS A 99 6.10 6.02 -0.08
CA CYS A 99 4.93 6.68 -0.66
C CYS A 99 4.95 8.20 -0.44
N ALA A 100 5.31 8.64 0.77
CA ALA A 100 5.35 10.05 1.12
C ALA A 100 6.48 10.83 0.42
N VAL A 101 7.65 10.22 0.24
CA VAL A 101 8.79 10.86 -0.44
C VAL A 101 8.50 11.04 -1.93
N LEU A 102 7.78 10.10 -2.56
CA LEU A 102 7.42 10.19 -3.97
C LEU A 102 6.19 11.06 -4.24
N ALA A 103 5.30 11.19 -3.26
CA ALA A 103 4.08 11.98 -3.39
C ALA A 103 4.32 13.48 -3.19
N ARG A 104 3.76 14.32 -4.07
CA ARG A 104 3.74 15.79 -3.88
C ARG A 104 2.70 16.27 -2.87
N ARG A 105 1.66 15.47 -2.60
CA ARG A 105 0.51 15.84 -1.76
C ARG A 105 0.38 14.89 -0.58
N SER A 106 -0.41 15.27 0.42
CA SER A 106 -0.68 14.48 1.62
C SER A 106 -1.69 13.33 1.43
N ARG A 107 -2.44 13.32 0.32
CA ARG A 107 -3.51 12.34 0.05
C ARG A 107 -3.01 10.94 -0.35
N PRO A 108 -1.95 10.75 -1.15
CA PRO A 108 -1.53 9.42 -1.59
C PRO A 108 -1.18 8.46 -0.44
N PRO A 109 -0.46 8.87 0.63
CA PRO A 109 -0.22 7.97 1.76
C PRO A 109 -1.50 7.60 2.53
N LEU A 110 -2.52 8.47 2.54
CA LEU A 110 -3.83 8.15 3.11
C LEU A 110 -4.53 7.07 2.26
N ALA A 111 -4.44 7.18 0.94
CA ALA A 111 -4.98 6.17 0.02
C ALA A 111 -4.25 4.82 0.20
N LEU A 112 -2.92 4.83 0.39
CA LEU A 112 -2.16 3.61 0.70
C LEU A 112 -2.60 3.00 2.04
N ALA A 113 -2.76 3.81 3.09
CA ALA A 113 -3.22 3.32 4.39
C ALA A 113 -4.63 2.72 4.31
N ALA A 114 -5.55 3.37 3.58
CA ALA A 114 -6.89 2.86 3.33
C ALA A 114 -6.85 1.55 2.53
N LEU A 115 -6.01 1.46 1.49
CA LEU A 115 -5.82 0.24 0.70
C LEU A 115 -5.35 -0.93 1.58
N VAL A 116 -4.34 -0.69 2.43
CA VAL A 116 -3.81 -1.72 3.35
C VAL A 116 -4.87 -2.16 4.36
N LEU A 117 -5.64 -1.22 4.90
CA LEU A 117 -6.73 -1.53 5.84
C LEU A 117 -7.81 -2.38 5.18
N VAL A 118 -8.31 -1.96 4.02
CA VAL A 118 -9.38 -2.66 3.30
C VAL A 118 -8.92 -4.04 2.86
N LEU A 119 -7.76 -4.13 2.20
CA LEU A 119 -7.22 -5.40 1.74
C LEU A 119 -6.92 -6.34 2.90
N GLY A 120 -6.36 -5.83 3.99
CA GLY A 120 -6.09 -6.61 5.19
C GLY A 120 -7.36 -7.15 5.83
N LEU A 121 -8.42 -6.33 5.96
CA LEU A 121 -9.70 -6.77 6.49
C LEU A 121 -10.36 -7.83 5.59
N LEU A 122 -10.29 -7.66 4.27
CA LEU A 122 -10.77 -8.67 3.31
C LEU A 122 -10.04 -10.00 3.48
N MET A 123 -8.73 -9.97 3.73
CA MET A 123 -7.92 -11.18 3.98
C MET A 123 -8.16 -11.80 5.37
N ALA A 124 -8.69 -11.03 6.33
CA ALA A 124 -9.07 -11.56 7.65
C ALA A 124 -10.39 -12.36 7.61
N VAL A 125 -11.27 -12.10 6.64
CA VAL A 125 -12.55 -12.82 6.47
C VAL A 125 -12.37 -14.33 6.40
N PRO A 126 -11.57 -14.92 5.48
CA PRO A 126 -11.41 -16.37 5.42
C PRO A 126 -10.81 -16.95 6.70
N VAL A 127 -10.00 -16.19 7.45
CA VAL A 127 -9.46 -16.63 8.75
C VAL A 127 -10.57 -16.70 9.80
N ALA A 128 -11.51 -15.75 9.78
CA ALA A 128 -12.63 -15.70 10.72
C ALA A 128 -13.74 -16.70 10.40
N THR A 129 -13.96 -17.01 9.12
CA THR A 129 -15.05 -17.90 8.67
C THR A 129 -14.61 -19.34 8.41
N ALA A 130 -13.30 -19.63 8.41
CA ALA A 130 -12.81 -20.99 8.23
C ALA A 130 -13.36 -21.93 9.32
N PRO A 131 -13.94 -23.09 8.93
CA PRO A 131 -14.35 -24.11 9.88
C PRO A 131 -13.20 -24.54 10.79
N LYS A 132 -13.50 -24.75 12.08
CA LYS A 132 -12.55 -25.37 13.01
C LYS A 132 -12.33 -26.82 12.56
N PRO A 133 -11.08 -27.26 12.28
CA PRO A 133 -10.84 -28.64 11.85
C PRO A 133 -11.15 -29.59 12.97
N THR A 134 -11.94 -30.61 12.67
CA THR A 134 -12.18 -31.76 13.54
C THR A 134 -10.92 -32.63 13.70
N SER A 135 -10.04 -32.63 12.69
CA SER A 135 -8.74 -33.30 12.73
C SER A 135 -7.67 -32.39 12.09
N GLN A 136 -6.62 -32.06 12.84
CA GLN A 136 -5.51 -31.25 12.32
C GLN A 136 -4.49 -32.19 11.66
N PRO A 137 -4.09 -31.97 10.40
CA PRO A 137 -2.97 -32.70 9.82
C PRO A 137 -1.73 -32.43 10.67
N ALA A 138 -1.12 -33.50 11.17
CA ALA A 138 0.06 -33.40 12.01
C ALA A 138 1.18 -32.72 11.21
N ARG A 139 1.76 -31.66 11.77
CA ARG A 139 2.91 -31.00 11.17
C ARG A 139 4.10 -31.97 11.15
N THR A 140 4.67 -32.23 9.98
CA THR A 140 5.93 -32.98 9.85
C THR A 140 7.10 -32.11 10.32
N ALA A 141 8.19 -32.71 10.81
CA ALA A 141 9.25 -31.98 11.51
C ALA A 141 9.90 -30.85 10.66
N ALA A 142 10.06 -31.07 9.35
CA ALA A 142 10.61 -30.10 8.42
C ALA A 142 9.52 -29.62 7.44
N VAL A 143 9.06 -28.39 7.62
CA VAL A 143 8.14 -27.72 6.69
C VAL A 143 8.89 -26.60 5.98
N GLY A 144 8.86 -26.57 4.65
CA GLY A 144 9.44 -25.46 3.88
C GLY A 144 8.65 -24.17 4.09
N ASN A 145 9.30 -23.00 3.97
CA ASN A 145 8.67 -21.69 4.21
C ASN A 145 7.37 -21.49 3.41
N PHE A 146 7.35 -21.92 2.14
CA PHE A 146 6.17 -21.79 1.29
C PHE A 146 5.00 -22.66 1.76
N GLU A 147 5.28 -23.88 2.20
CA GLU A 147 4.27 -24.79 2.75
C GLU A 147 3.76 -24.27 4.11
N ALA A 148 4.66 -23.75 4.93
CA ALA A 148 4.34 -23.08 6.17
C ALA A 148 3.40 -21.89 5.96
N MET A 149 3.65 -21.03 4.96
CA MET A 149 2.76 -19.89 4.65
C MET A 149 1.36 -20.33 4.22
N ARG A 150 1.25 -21.44 3.47
CA ARG A 150 -0.05 -21.97 3.00
C ARG A 150 -0.87 -22.61 4.13
N GLN A 151 -0.20 -23.29 5.06
CA GLN A 151 -0.88 -24.03 6.12
C GLN A 151 -0.98 -23.26 7.45
N ALA A 152 -0.28 -22.13 7.59
CA ALA A 152 -0.27 -21.34 8.82
C ALA A 152 -1.68 -20.91 9.25
N ARG A 153 -2.00 -21.19 10.51
CA ARG A 153 -3.26 -20.79 11.13
C ARG A 153 -3.02 -19.70 12.15
N GLN A 154 -3.39 -18.48 11.78
CA GLN A 154 -3.32 -17.33 12.67
C GLN A 154 -4.58 -17.27 13.56
N PRO A 155 -4.45 -16.85 14.84
CA PRO A 155 -5.60 -16.51 15.65
C PRO A 155 -6.40 -15.38 14.98
N VAL A 156 -7.74 -15.48 15.00
CA VAL A 156 -8.63 -14.48 14.36
C VAL A 156 -8.34 -13.06 14.84
N TRP A 157 -8.06 -12.88 16.15
CA TRP A 157 -7.74 -11.57 16.69
C TRP A 157 -6.45 -10.98 16.11
N VAL A 158 -5.43 -11.79 15.80
CA VAL A 158 -4.19 -11.34 15.14
C VAL A 158 -4.51 -10.86 13.74
N ALA A 159 -5.29 -11.65 13.00
CA ALA A 159 -5.72 -11.30 11.64
C ALA A 159 -6.54 -10.00 11.61
N LEU A 160 -7.34 -9.72 12.65
CA LEU A 160 -8.10 -8.48 12.76
C LEU A 160 -7.25 -7.27 13.15
N VAL A 161 -6.21 -7.45 13.99
CA VAL A 161 -5.34 -6.35 14.43
C VAL A 161 -4.34 -5.93 13.35
N ASN A 162 -3.84 -6.88 12.55
CA ASN A 162 -2.84 -6.65 11.51
C ASN A 162 -3.18 -5.50 10.53
N PRO A 163 -4.39 -5.39 9.97
CA PRO A 163 -4.75 -4.31 9.04
C PRO A 163 -4.67 -2.92 9.69
N PHE A 164 -5.06 -2.79 10.96
CA PHE A 164 -4.99 -1.51 11.69
C PHE A 164 -3.54 -1.13 11.98
N LEU A 165 -2.72 -2.09 12.39
CA LEU A 165 -1.28 -1.85 12.58
C LEU A 165 -0.58 -1.48 11.27
N GLY A 166 -0.93 -2.14 10.17
CA GLY A 166 -0.44 -1.81 8.84
C GLY A 166 -0.81 -0.38 8.44
N ALA A 167 -2.09 -0.01 8.56
CA ALA A 167 -2.54 1.35 8.26
C ALA A 167 -1.87 2.41 9.16
N ALA A 168 -1.79 2.15 10.46
CA ALA A 168 -1.10 3.03 11.40
C ALA A 168 0.39 3.18 11.05
N GLY A 169 1.07 2.08 10.74
CA GLY A 169 2.46 2.06 10.28
C GLY A 169 2.67 2.91 9.03
N VAL A 170 1.81 2.77 8.02
CA VAL A 170 1.86 3.59 6.79
C VAL A 170 1.72 5.07 7.12
N LEU A 171 0.77 5.45 7.98
CA LEU A 171 0.56 6.86 8.35
C LEU A 171 1.74 7.44 9.15
N LEU A 172 2.30 6.66 10.07
CA LEU A 172 3.50 7.02 10.83
C LEU A 172 4.69 7.22 9.90
N GLY A 173 4.94 6.24 9.01
CA GLY A 173 5.99 6.32 8.00
C GLY A 173 5.81 7.53 7.09
N ALA A 174 4.59 7.81 6.66
CA ALA A 174 4.31 8.97 5.82
C ALA A 174 4.54 10.31 6.53
N ARG A 175 4.38 10.36 7.86
CA ARG A 175 4.71 11.55 8.66
C ARG A 175 6.22 11.75 8.75
N VAL A 176 6.98 10.67 8.88
CA VAL A 176 8.46 10.70 8.88
C VAL A 176 8.98 11.11 7.50
N GLY A 177 8.53 10.45 6.43
CA GLY A 177 9.00 10.71 5.06
C GLY A 177 8.75 12.14 4.58
N ARG A 178 7.64 12.76 4.99
CA ARG A 178 7.35 14.17 4.64
C ARG A 178 8.31 15.19 5.26
N ARG A 179 8.99 14.84 6.36
CA ARG A 179 10.01 15.70 6.96
C ARG A 179 11.33 15.63 6.20
N TYR A 180 11.55 14.56 5.44
CA TYR A 180 12.73 14.37 4.62
C TYR A 180 12.52 15.04 3.25
N LYS A 181 12.74 16.36 3.20
CA LYS A 181 12.86 17.09 1.94
C LYS A 181 14.37 17.16 1.63
N PRO A 182 14.89 16.44 0.62
CA PRO A 182 16.31 16.55 0.30
C PRO A 182 16.64 18.02 -0.01
N PRO A 183 17.81 18.53 0.42
CA PRO A 183 18.22 19.89 0.11
C PRO A 183 18.16 20.08 -1.41
N ALA A 184 17.56 21.19 -1.85
CA ALA A 184 17.53 21.52 -3.27
C ALA A 184 18.98 21.54 -3.76
N SER A 185 19.32 20.66 -4.70
CA SER A 185 20.59 20.72 -5.41
C SER A 185 20.67 22.09 -6.08
N ALA A 186 21.60 22.92 -5.58
CA ALA A 186 21.90 24.26 -6.06
C ALA A 186 22.47 24.24 -7.49
#